data_AF-A0A381N2T1-F1
#
_entry.id   AF-A0A381N2T1-F1
#
_cell.length_a   1.000
_cell.length_b   1.000
_cell.length_c   1.000
_cell.angle_alpha   90.00
_cell.angle_beta   90.00
_cell.angle_gamma   90.00
#
_symmetry.space_group_name_H-M   'P 1'
#
loop_
_entity.id
_entity.type
_entity.pdbx_description
1 polymer ?
#
loop_
_entity_poly.entity_id
_entity_poly.type
_entity_poly.pdbx_seq_one_letter_code
_entity_poly.pdbx_strand_id
1 'polypeptide(L)'
;MLKAHDKEIVALKKVLMFDPENKELRAALSNAYYNSDRFEEAIDAALCVVEIDEKDTQAYCNLGSCYAAQNMVDDAIKAFNKASELAPDYSLPHTNLGTLYANMGRVEAAIKELKISVSLNGQDAGAWLNLYACYKEVGLMEESQNAYSKYEAILNGPESQEQASGGDNPANIPGGVSQTSKLASGSDLREDSAGLESLRESSE
;
A
#
# COMPACT_ATOMS: atom_id res chain seq x y z
N MET A 1 -23.43 -11.69 15.04
CA MET A 1 -22.39 -12.45 14.32
C MET A 1 -21.14 -11.60 14.34
N LEU A 2 -20.05 -12.06 14.96
CA LEU A 2 -18.76 -11.36 14.93
C LEU A 2 -18.25 -11.29 13.48
N LYS A 3 -17.68 -10.15 13.07
CA LYS A 3 -17.03 -10.03 11.75
C LYS A 3 -15.85 -11.02 11.69
N ALA A 4 -15.42 -11.41 10.50
CA ALA A 4 -14.34 -12.40 10.35
C ALA A 4 -13.07 -12.01 11.14
N HIS A 5 -12.69 -10.73 11.08
CA HIS A 5 -11.55 -10.17 11.80
C HIS A 5 -11.69 -10.24 13.34
N ASP A 6 -12.90 -10.11 13.89
CA ASP A 6 -13.13 -10.24 15.33
C ASP A 6 -12.84 -11.66 15.83
N LYS A 7 -13.17 -12.69 15.03
CA LYS A 7 -12.87 -14.09 15.38
C LYS A 7 -11.37 -14.37 15.32
N GLU A 8 -10.70 -13.82 14.30
CA GLU A 8 -9.26 -13.91 14.14
C GLU A 8 -8.52 -13.26 15.32
N ILE A 9 -8.88 -12.03 15.69
CA ILE A 9 -8.35 -11.32 16.87
C ILE A 9 -8.49 -12.19 18.13
N VAL A 10 -9.66 -12.76 18.37
CA VAL A 10 -9.89 -13.60 19.56
C VAL A 10 -9.00 -14.86 19.53
N ALA A 11 -8.83 -15.49 18.37
CA ALA A 11 -7.97 -16.67 18.23
C ALA A 11 -6.50 -16.32 18.46
N LEU A 12 -5.99 -15.28 17.80
CA LEU A 12 -4.60 -14.81 17.94
C LEU A 12 -4.28 -14.45 19.38
N LYS A 13 -5.16 -13.69 20.06
CA LYS A 13 -4.98 -13.34 21.48
C LYS A 13 -4.89 -14.58 22.38
N LYS A 14 -5.69 -15.62 22.12
CA LYS A 14 -5.62 -16.87 22.91
C LYS A 14 -4.30 -17.61 22.74
N VAL A 15 -3.79 -17.68 21.51
CA VAL A 15 -2.51 -18.34 21.24
C VAL A 15 -1.36 -17.56 21.87
N LEU A 16 -1.39 -16.22 21.77
CA LEU A 16 -0.41 -15.33 22.39
C LEU A 16 -0.39 -15.39 23.93
N MET A 17 -1.42 -15.94 24.59
CA MET A 17 -1.36 -16.22 26.04
C MET A 17 -0.33 -17.30 26.38
N PHE A 18 -0.04 -18.22 25.46
CA PHE A 18 0.90 -19.32 25.64
C PHE A 18 2.26 -19.04 25.00
N ASP A 19 2.30 -18.18 23.99
CA ASP A 19 3.52 -17.74 23.31
C ASP A 19 3.54 -16.21 23.18
N PRO A 20 3.81 -15.49 24.28
CA PRO A 20 3.76 -14.04 24.34
C PRO A 20 5.01 -13.39 23.75
N GLU A 21 5.88 -14.06 23.01
CA GLU A 21 7.00 -13.41 22.29
C GLU A 21 6.97 -13.73 20.79
N ASN A 22 5.91 -14.41 20.33
CA ASN A 22 5.73 -14.71 18.92
C ASN A 22 5.48 -13.44 18.11
N LYS A 23 6.49 -13.02 17.34
CA LYS A 23 6.42 -11.80 16.56
C LYS A 23 5.53 -11.95 15.32
N GLU A 24 5.51 -13.11 14.70
CA GLU A 24 4.66 -13.40 13.54
C GLU A 24 3.17 -13.33 13.92
N LEU A 25 2.78 -13.92 15.05
CA LEU A 25 1.40 -13.85 15.54
C LEU A 25 1.01 -12.44 16.00
N ARG A 26 1.96 -11.65 16.51
CA ARG A 26 1.71 -10.23 16.83
C ARG A 26 1.55 -9.38 15.57
N ALA A 27 2.37 -9.60 14.55
CA ALA A 27 2.21 -8.93 13.27
C ALA A 27 0.85 -9.27 12.64
N ALA A 28 0.43 -10.54 12.70
CA ALA A 28 -0.90 -10.96 12.29
C ALA A 28 -2.00 -10.26 13.13
N LEU A 29 -1.81 -10.13 14.45
CA LEU A 29 -2.75 -9.44 15.33
C LEU A 29 -2.87 -7.95 15.00
N SER A 30 -1.75 -7.28 14.74
CA SER A 30 -1.71 -5.89 14.25
C SER A 30 -2.53 -5.75 12.97
N ASN A 31 -2.31 -6.62 11.99
CA ASN A 31 -3.05 -6.59 10.73
C ASN A 31 -4.55 -6.85 10.92
N ALA A 32 -4.91 -7.80 11.79
CA ALA A 32 -6.31 -8.10 12.11
C ALA A 32 -7.02 -6.91 12.79
N TYR A 33 -6.31 -6.20 13.68
CA TYR A 33 -6.79 -4.95 14.28
C TYR A 33 -6.95 -3.84 13.25
N TYR A 34 -5.95 -3.64 12.39
CA TYR A 34 -6.01 -2.65 11.31
C TYR A 34 -7.22 -2.90 10.40
N ASN A 35 -7.43 -4.14 9.96
CA ASN A 35 -8.57 -4.55 9.13
C ASN A 35 -9.93 -4.47 9.84
N SER A 36 -9.93 -4.26 11.16
CA SER A 36 -11.13 -4.05 11.97
C SER A 36 -11.36 -2.57 12.31
N ASP A 37 -10.60 -1.65 11.70
CA ASP A 37 -10.58 -0.22 12.00
C ASP A 37 -10.20 0.10 13.47
N ARG A 38 -9.47 -0.82 14.12
CA ARG A 38 -9.02 -0.72 15.51
C ARG A 38 -7.56 -0.30 15.54
N PHE A 39 -7.30 0.93 15.11
CA PHE A 39 -5.96 1.38 14.76
C PHE A 39 -5.04 1.55 15.97
N GLU A 40 -5.57 1.95 17.13
CA GLU A 40 -4.78 2.03 18.36
C GLU A 40 -4.27 0.65 18.79
N GLU A 41 -5.13 -0.38 18.80
CA GLU A 41 -4.68 -1.73 19.14
C GLU A 41 -3.76 -2.33 18.07
N ALA A 42 -3.90 -1.90 16.80
CA ALA A 42 -2.98 -2.27 15.73
C ALA A 42 -1.59 -1.68 15.97
N ILE A 43 -1.51 -0.40 16.36
CA ILE A 43 -0.25 0.26 16.72
C ILE A 43 0.41 -0.46 17.90
N ASP A 44 -0.33 -0.74 18.97
CA ASP A 44 0.22 -1.45 20.14
C ASP A 44 0.79 -2.82 19.76
N ALA A 45 0.07 -3.59 18.93
CA ALA A 45 0.54 -4.90 18.49
C ALA A 45 1.79 -4.81 17.59
N ALA A 46 1.86 -3.81 16.69
CA ALA A 46 3.03 -3.59 15.85
C ALA A 46 4.24 -3.07 16.64
N LEU A 47 4.03 -2.19 17.63
CA LEU A 47 5.07 -1.73 18.54
C LEU A 47 5.68 -2.90 19.31
N CYS A 48 4.87 -3.84 19.80
CA CYS A 48 5.41 -5.06 20.43
C CYS A 48 6.30 -5.87 19.48
N VAL A 49 6.02 -5.89 18.16
CA VAL A 49 6.92 -6.55 17.19
C VAL A 49 8.26 -5.82 17.12
N VAL A 50 8.25 -4.48 17.06
CA VAL A 50 9.47 -3.67 17.07
C VAL A 50 10.25 -3.79 18.38
N GLU A 51 9.58 -3.96 19.51
CA GLU A 51 10.24 -4.21 20.81
C GLU A 51 10.95 -5.57 20.85
N ILE A 52 10.38 -6.59 20.19
CA ILE A 52 10.97 -7.93 20.08
C ILE A 52 12.11 -7.93 19.06
N ASP A 53 11.94 -7.23 17.94
CA ASP A 53 12.90 -7.14 16.85
C ASP A 53 12.94 -5.72 16.26
N GLU A 54 13.91 -4.92 16.73
CA GLU A 54 14.07 -3.51 16.36
C GLU A 54 14.39 -3.28 14.87
N LYS A 55 14.71 -4.36 14.13
CA LYS A 55 15.06 -4.35 12.71
C LYS A 55 14.00 -4.99 11.83
N ASP A 56 12.83 -5.32 12.39
CA ASP A 56 11.73 -5.89 11.61
C ASP A 56 11.12 -4.83 10.67
N THR A 57 11.56 -4.87 9.41
CA THR A 57 11.12 -3.94 8.37
C THR A 57 9.60 -3.96 8.18
N GLN A 58 8.96 -5.13 8.23
CA GLN A 58 7.52 -5.26 8.04
C GLN A 58 6.75 -4.61 9.19
N ALA A 59 7.25 -4.72 10.42
CA ALA A 59 6.66 -4.07 11.58
C ALA A 59 6.63 -2.54 11.43
N TYR A 60 7.69 -1.92 10.92
CA TYR A 60 7.71 -0.50 10.61
C TYR A 60 6.74 -0.11 9.48
N CYS A 61 6.59 -0.96 8.45
CA CYS A 61 5.53 -0.75 7.45
C CYS A 61 4.13 -0.80 8.08
N ASN A 62 3.87 -1.76 8.96
CA ASN A 62 2.58 -1.88 9.63
C ASN A 62 2.30 -0.67 10.53
N LEU A 63 3.30 -0.22 11.31
CA LEU A 63 3.21 1.01 12.10
C LEU A 63 2.88 2.22 11.22
N GLY A 64 3.61 2.39 10.12
CA GLY A 64 3.39 3.49 9.20
C GLY A 64 1.96 3.51 8.65
N SER A 65 1.44 2.34 8.26
CA SER A 65 0.06 2.20 7.78
C SER A 65 -0.96 2.55 8.87
N CYS A 66 -0.75 2.09 10.10
CA CYS A 66 -1.64 2.40 11.22
C CYS A 66 -1.64 3.90 11.56
N TYR A 67 -0.46 4.53 11.60
CA TYR A 67 -0.33 5.98 11.80
C TYR A 67 -1.00 6.76 10.67
N ALA A 68 -0.84 6.34 9.42
CA ALA A 68 -1.50 6.96 8.28
C ALA A 68 -3.03 6.87 8.37
N ALA A 69 -3.58 5.73 8.78
CA ALA A 69 -5.02 5.55 8.98
C ALA A 69 -5.58 6.44 10.09
N GLN A 70 -4.77 6.77 11.11
CA GLN A 70 -5.11 7.74 12.15
C GLN A 70 -4.77 9.20 11.80
N ASN A 71 -4.37 9.47 10.57
CA ASN A 71 -3.92 10.80 10.12
C ASN A 71 -2.73 11.37 10.93
N MET A 72 -1.93 10.49 11.56
CA MET A 72 -0.66 10.80 12.22
C MET A 72 0.47 10.81 11.18
N VAL A 73 0.40 11.79 10.27
CA VAL A 73 1.23 11.83 9.06
C VAL A 73 2.72 11.79 9.34
N ASP A 74 3.21 12.59 10.30
CA ASP A 74 4.65 12.68 10.57
C ASP A 74 5.22 11.36 11.10
N ASP A 75 4.45 10.65 11.93
CA ASP A 75 4.87 9.36 12.48
C ASP A 75 4.77 8.24 11.43
N ALA A 76 3.80 8.32 10.54
CA ALA A 76 3.72 7.43 9.37
C ALA A 76 4.96 7.57 8.47
N ILE A 77 5.35 8.81 8.13
CA ILE A 77 6.54 9.08 7.30
C ILE A 77 7.80 8.57 7.98
N LYS A 78 7.98 8.81 9.29
CA LYS A 78 9.13 8.30 10.05
C LYS A 78 9.20 6.77 10.02
N ALA A 79 8.07 6.10 10.23
CA ALA A 79 8.01 4.63 10.25
C ALA A 79 8.36 4.04 8.87
N PHE A 80 7.79 4.57 7.79
CA PHE A 80 8.13 4.09 6.44
C PHE A 80 9.58 4.38 6.04
N ASN A 81 10.12 5.56 6.38
CA ASN A 81 11.54 5.86 6.15
C ASN A 81 12.44 4.90 6.95
N LYS A 82 12.06 4.56 8.19
CA LYS A 82 12.81 3.58 8.95
C LYS A 82 12.81 2.20 8.29
N ALA A 83 11.69 1.79 7.71
CA ALA A 83 11.60 0.55 6.96
C ALA A 83 12.48 0.57 5.69
N SER A 84 12.50 1.67 4.92
CA SER A 84 13.37 1.79 3.73
C SER A 84 14.85 1.85 4.08
N GLU A 85 15.22 2.45 5.21
CA GLU A 85 16.60 2.44 5.73
C GLU A 85 17.06 1.02 6.12
N LEU A 86 16.17 0.22 6.71
CA LEU A 86 16.48 -1.14 7.16
C LEU A 86 16.58 -2.13 5.98
N ALA A 87 15.74 -1.95 4.96
CA ALA A 87 15.74 -2.78 3.75
C ALA A 87 15.60 -1.89 2.49
N PRO A 88 16.73 -1.40 1.93
CA PRO A 88 16.72 -0.51 0.77
C PRO A 88 16.18 -1.15 -0.52
N ASP A 89 16.13 -2.47 -0.59
CA ASP A 89 15.59 -3.25 -1.71
C ASP A 89 14.09 -3.58 -1.55
N TYR A 90 13.47 -3.15 -0.45
CA TYR A 90 12.08 -3.43 -0.16
C TYR A 90 11.16 -2.34 -0.70
N SER A 91 10.24 -2.72 -1.59
CA SER A 91 9.39 -1.75 -2.31
C SER A 91 8.23 -1.20 -1.47
N LEU A 92 7.70 -1.97 -0.52
CA LEU A 92 6.46 -1.64 0.20
C LEU A 92 6.49 -0.28 0.93
N PRO A 93 7.57 0.11 1.65
CA PRO A 93 7.64 1.43 2.28
C PRO A 93 7.50 2.57 1.27
N HIS A 94 8.08 2.42 0.08
CA HIS A 94 7.99 3.40 -1.00
C HIS A 94 6.58 3.46 -1.61
N THR A 95 5.89 2.32 -1.79
CA THR A 95 4.46 2.31 -2.19
C THR A 95 3.60 3.05 -1.18
N ASN A 96 3.82 2.78 0.11
CA ASN A 96 3.03 3.38 1.19
C ASN A 96 3.31 4.88 1.36
N LEU A 97 4.57 5.32 1.30
CA LEU A 97 4.94 6.75 1.28
C LEU A 97 4.35 7.46 0.08
N GLY A 98 4.46 6.85 -1.10
CA GLY A 98 3.88 7.36 -2.33
C GLY A 98 2.37 7.59 -2.21
N THR A 99 1.66 6.60 -1.68
CA THR A 99 0.21 6.68 -1.42
C THR A 99 -0.12 7.78 -0.41
N LEU A 100 0.64 7.85 0.69
CA LEU A 100 0.45 8.87 1.72
C LEU A 100 0.65 10.28 1.16
N TYR A 101 1.71 10.51 0.40
CA TYR A 101 1.96 11.80 -0.23
C TYR A 101 0.89 12.17 -1.26
N ALA A 102 0.40 11.22 -2.05
CA ALA A 102 -0.69 11.45 -2.99
C ALA A 102 -1.97 11.90 -2.24
N ASN A 103 -2.33 11.23 -1.15
CA ASN A 103 -3.47 11.59 -0.31
C ASN A 103 -3.33 12.99 0.34
N MET A 104 -2.09 13.45 0.55
CA MET A 104 -1.80 14.80 1.04
C MET A 104 -1.78 15.87 -0.06
N GLY A 105 -1.95 15.50 -1.34
CA GLY A 105 -1.78 16.39 -2.48
C GLY A 105 -0.32 16.76 -2.76
N ARG A 106 0.65 16.04 -2.19
CA ARG A 106 2.09 16.22 -2.45
C ARG A 106 2.51 15.36 -3.63
N VAL A 107 1.96 15.65 -4.80
CA VAL A 107 1.98 14.76 -5.97
C VAL A 107 3.40 14.49 -6.48
N GLU A 108 4.30 15.47 -6.45
CA GLU A 108 5.69 15.29 -6.91
C GLU A 108 6.47 14.33 -5.99
N ALA A 109 6.25 14.44 -4.68
CA ALA A 109 6.84 13.52 -3.70
C ALA A 109 6.26 12.11 -3.87
N ALA A 110 4.95 12.01 -4.14
CA ALA A 110 4.29 10.74 -4.43
C ALA A 110 4.90 10.06 -5.66
N ILE A 111 5.03 10.78 -6.78
CA ILE A 111 5.64 10.25 -8.02
C ILE A 111 7.05 9.74 -7.75
N LYS A 112 7.86 10.50 -7.01
CA LYS A 112 9.23 10.10 -6.68
C LYS A 112 9.27 8.76 -5.95
N GLU A 113 8.51 8.61 -4.87
CA GLU A 113 8.50 7.37 -4.08
C GLU A 113 7.91 6.20 -4.86
N LEU A 114 6.83 6.42 -5.60
CA LEU A 114 6.21 5.36 -6.41
C LEU A 114 7.11 4.90 -7.56
N LYS A 115 7.89 5.80 -8.18
CA LYS A 115 8.91 5.42 -9.18
C LYS A 115 9.98 4.51 -8.58
N ILE A 116 10.43 4.79 -7.36
CA ILE A 116 11.35 3.90 -6.63
C ILE A 116 10.68 2.54 -6.41
N SER A 117 9.44 2.53 -5.90
CA SER A 117 8.70 1.30 -5.65
C SER A 117 8.60 0.40 -6.89
N VAL A 118 8.14 0.92 -8.04
CA VAL A 118 7.98 0.11 -9.26
C VAL A 118 9.32 -0.30 -9.88
N SER A 119 10.42 0.41 -9.57
CA SER A 119 11.77 -0.01 -9.96
C SER A 119 12.28 -1.19 -9.14
N LEU A 120 11.90 -1.26 -7.86
CA LEU A 120 12.22 -2.38 -6.96
C LEU A 120 11.30 -3.58 -7.20
N ASN A 121 10.00 -3.32 -7.39
CA ASN A 121 8.99 -4.32 -7.68
C ASN A 121 8.03 -3.85 -8.78
N GLY A 122 8.34 -4.22 -10.02
CA GLY A 122 7.49 -3.88 -11.17
C GLY A 122 6.13 -4.59 -11.23
N GLN A 123 5.84 -5.53 -10.31
CA GLN A 123 4.56 -6.25 -10.23
C GLN A 123 3.58 -5.64 -9.22
N ASP A 124 3.94 -4.53 -8.56
CA ASP A 124 3.03 -3.82 -7.67
C ASP A 124 1.97 -3.04 -8.48
N ALA A 125 0.82 -3.66 -8.71
CA ALA A 125 -0.30 -3.05 -9.41
C ALA A 125 -0.80 -1.77 -8.69
N GLY A 126 -0.77 -1.74 -7.35
CA GLY A 126 -1.18 -0.58 -6.58
C GLY A 126 -0.27 0.63 -6.82
N ALA A 127 1.04 0.40 -6.86
CA ALA A 127 2.02 1.45 -7.15
C ALA A 127 1.85 2.02 -8.57
N TRP A 128 1.61 1.16 -9.58
CA TRP A 128 1.33 1.61 -10.95
C TRP A 128 0.03 2.40 -11.06
N LEU A 129 -1.02 1.98 -10.35
CA LEU A 129 -2.30 2.70 -10.32
C LEU A 129 -2.15 4.10 -9.69
N ASN A 130 -1.37 4.20 -8.61
CA ASN A 130 -1.08 5.47 -7.97
C ASN A 130 -0.21 6.38 -8.86
N LEU A 131 0.77 5.84 -9.60
CA LEU A 131 1.53 6.60 -10.59
C LEU A 131 0.62 7.13 -11.70
N TYR A 132 -0.27 6.30 -12.23
CA TYR A 132 -1.27 6.71 -13.22
C TYR A 132 -2.06 7.93 -12.72
N ALA A 133 -2.59 7.86 -11.49
CA ALA A 133 -3.38 8.93 -10.89
C ALA A 133 -2.55 10.20 -10.70
N CYS A 134 -1.34 10.09 -10.16
CA CYS A 134 -0.44 11.22 -9.94
C CYS A 134 -0.05 11.89 -11.26
N TYR A 135 0.36 11.12 -12.28
CA TYR A 135 0.71 11.66 -13.59
C TYR A 135 -0.46 12.36 -14.28
N LYS A 136 -1.67 11.80 -14.14
CA LYS A 136 -2.89 12.43 -14.66
C LYS A 136 -3.15 13.78 -14.00
N GLU A 137 -2.98 13.86 -12.68
CA GLU A 137 -3.18 15.07 -11.90
C GLU A 137 -2.22 16.20 -12.34
N VAL A 138 -0.96 15.88 -12.61
CA VAL A 138 0.03 16.87 -13.09
C VAL A 138 0.03 17.07 -14.62
N GLY A 139 -0.88 16.42 -15.35
CA GLY A 139 -1.02 16.58 -16.81
C GLY A 139 0.03 15.86 -17.66
N LEU A 140 0.80 14.95 -17.07
CA LEU A 140 1.77 14.08 -17.77
C LEU A 140 1.06 12.89 -18.42
N MET A 141 0.38 13.16 -19.54
CA MET A 141 -0.56 12.22 -20.17
C MET A 141 0.10 10.96 -20.73
N GLU A 142 1.31 11.07 -21.28
CA GLU A 142 2.02 9.92 -21.86
C GLU A 142 2.46 8.94 -20.76
N GLU A 143 3.06 9.47 -19.71
CA GLU A 143 3.50 8.72 -18.53
C GLU A 143 2.31 8.09 -17.79
N SER A 144 1.20 8.82 -17.70
CA SER A 144 -0.05 8.31 -17.15
C SER A 144 -0.57 7.11 -17.94
N GLN A 145 -0.64 7.19 -19.28
CA GLN A 145 -1.06 6.07 -20.13
C GLN A 145 -0.13 4.86 -20.02
N ASN A 146 1.18 5.09 -19.93
CA ASN A 146 2.15 4.02 -19.72
C ASN A 146 1.91 3.32 -18.37
N ALA A 147 1.79 4.08 -17.29
CA ALA A 147 1.55 3.54 -15.95
C ALA A 147 0.24 2.72 -15.89
N TYR A 148 -0.82 3.21 -16.51
CA TYR A 148 -2.09 2.47 -16.62
C TYR A 148 -1.94 1.18 -17.42
N SER A 149 -1.21 1.20 -18.54
CA SER A 149 -0.95 0.00 -19.35
C SER A 149 -0.17 -1.06 -18.57
N LYS A 150 0.78 -0.65 -17.72
CA LYS A 150 1.50 -1.56 -16.81
C LYS A 150 0.57 -2.17 -15.77
N TYR A 151 -0.26 -1.35 -15.12
CA TYR A 151 -1.29 -1.81 -14.20
C TYR A 151 -2.21 -2.87 -14.83
N GLU A 152 -2.77 -2.60 -16.02
CA GLU A 152 -3.63 -3.55 -16.72
C GLU A 152 -2.90 -4.83 -17.14
N ALA A 153 -1.63 -4.72 -17.57
CA ALA A 153 -0.84 -5.90 -17.94
C ALA A 153 -0.62 -6.85 -16.75
N ILE A 154 -0.41 -6.31 -15.55
CA ILE A 154 -0.28 -7.11 -14.32
C ILE A 154 -1.61 -7.81 -14.00
N LEU A 155 -2.73 -7.10 -14.09
CA LEU A 155 -4.06 -7.68 -13.83
C LEU A 155 -4.53 -8.70 -14.87
N ASN A 156 -3.98 -8.64 -16.08
CA ASN A 156 -4.34 -9.53 -17.20
C ASN A 156 -3.24 -10.58 -17.50
N GLY A 157 -2.22 -10.70 -16.66
CA GLY A 157 -1.13 -11.67 -16.81
C GLY A 157 -1.60 -13.14 -16.73
N PRO A 158 -0.71 -14.11 -17.00
CA PRO A 158 -1.08 -15.53 -17.05
C PRO A 158 -1.68 -16.09 -15.75
N GLU A 159 -1.34 -15.55 -14.57
CA GLU A 159 -1.96 -15.96 -13.28
C GLU A 159 -3.47 -15.67 -13.23
N SER A 160 -3.92 -14.58 -13.84
CA SER A 160 -5.35 -14.23 -13.96
C SER A 160 -6.11 -15.15 -14.92
N GLN A 161 -5.42 -15.85 -15.83
CA GLN A 161 -6.05 -16.81 -16.74
C GLN A 161 -6.02 -18.25 -16.21
N GLU A 162 -5.08 -18.59 -15.33
CA GLU A 162 -5.00 -19.93 -14.72
C GLU A 162 -6.16 -20.18 -13.72
N GLN A 163 -6.62 -19.14 -13.03
CA GLN A 163 -7.81 -19.21 -12.16
C GLN A 163 -9.13 -19.31 -12.93
N ALA A 164 -9.15 -19.05 -14.25
CA ALA A 164 -10.34 -19.16 -15.07
C ALA A 164 -10.55 -20.55 -15.70
N SER A 165 -9.54 -21.43 -15.67
CA SER A 165 -9.60 -22.78 -16.25
C SER A 165 -9.48 -23.95 -15.26
N GLY A 166 -9.40 -23.68 -13.95
CA GLY A 166 -9.28 -24.70 -12.90
C GLY A 166 -10.61 -24.95 -12.17
N GLY A 167 -11.14 -26.18 -12.29
CA GLY A 167 -12.48 -26.59 -11.85
C GLY A 167 -12.85 -26.34 -10.38
N ASP A 168 -14.17 -26.22 -10.16
CA ASP A 168 -14.96 -26.43 -8.94
C ASP A 168 -14.18 -26.45 -7.61
N ASN A 169 -14.11 -25.30 -6.93
CA ASN A 169 -13.86 -25.27 -5.49
C ASN A 169 -14.65 -24.13 -4.82
N PRO A 170 -15.68 -24.41 -4.01
CA PRO A 170 -16.53 -23.38 -3.42
C PRO A 170 -15.91 -22.84 -2.12
N ALA A 171 -14.80 -22.12 -2.21
CA ALA A 171 -14.23 -21.39 -1.08
C ALA A 171 -13.13 -20.41 -1.53
N ASN A 172 -13.51 -19.29 -2.16
CA ASN A 172 -12.65 -18.10 -2.12
C ASN A 172 -13.51 -16.85 -2.26
N ILE A 173 -13.64 -16.09 -1.18
CA ILE A 173 -14.20 -14.73 -1.24
C ILE A 173 -13.04 -13.78 -0.96
N PRO A 174 -12.45 -13.15 -1.99
CA PRO A 174 -11.65 -11.95 -1.78
C PRO A 174 -12.59 -10.77 -1.56
N GLY A 175 -12.63 -10.28 -0.32
CA GLY A 175 -13.23 -9.00 0.02
C GLY A 175 -12.38 -7.87 -0.57
N GLY A 176 -12.65 -7.52 -1.83
CA GLY A 176 -12.25 -6.26 -2.43
C GLY A 176 -13.49 -5.38 -2.53
N VAL A 177 -13.47 -4.25 -1.83
CA VAL A 177 -14.59 -3.31 -1.75
C VAL A 177 -14.97 -2.83 -3.15
N SER A 178 -16.09 -3.33 -3.66
CA SER A 178 -16.81 -2.70 -4.76
C SER A 178 -17.47 -1.43 -4.24
N GLN A 179 -17.00 -0.27 -4.70
CA GLN A 179 -17.91 0.80 -5.11
C GLN A 179 -17.38 1.47 -6.38
N THR A 180 -18.21 1.35 -7.40
CA THR A 180 -18.14 2.06 -8.67
C THR A 180 -18.57 3.51 -8.48
N SER A 181 -17.89 4.45 -9.14
CA SER A 181 -18.58 5.65 -9.63
C SER A 181 -17.84 6.31 -10.80
N LYS A 182 -18.38 6.00 -11.98
CA LYS A 182 -18.63 6.89 -13.12
C LYS A 182 -17.49 7.79 -13.62
N LEU A 183 -17.04 7.41 -14.82
CA LEU A 183 -16.56 8.29 -15.89
C LEU A 183 -17.25 9.66 -15.87
N ALA A 184 -16.48 10.71 -15.65
CA ALA A 184 -16.83 12.07 -16.03
C ALA A 184 -15.87 12.49 -17.14
N SER A 185 -16.42 12.58 -18.35
CA SER A 185 -15.85 13.40 -19.43
C SER A 185 -15.81 14.85 -18.97
N GLY A 186 -14.62 15.43 -18.87
CA GLY A 186 -14.42 16.82 -18.49
C GLY A 186 -13.29 17.40 -19.31
N SER A 187 -13.65 18.01 -20.43
CA SER A 187 -12.83 18.95 -21.19
C SER A 187 -12.49 20.18 -20.34
N ASP A 188 -11.35 20.77 -20.69
CA ASP A 188 -10.84 22.09 -20.29
C ASP A 188 -10.37 22.25 -18.84
N LEU A 189 -9.05 22.45 -18.64
CA LEU A 189 -8.46 23.79 -18.54
C LEU A 189 -6.97 23.74 -18.16
N ARG A 190 -6.18 24.43 -19.00
CA ARG A 190 -5.05 25.34 -18.72
C ARG A 190 -3.69 24.73 -18.30
N GLU A 191 -2.79 24.84 -19.27
CA GLU A 191 -1.34 24.88 -19.14
C GLU A 191 -0.92 26.00 -18.18
N ASP A 192 -0.28 25.62 -17.07
CA ASP A 192 0.78 26.42 -16.45
C ASP A 192 1.89 25.43 -16.06
N SER A 193 2.70 25.06 -17.05
CA SER A 193 3.81 24.10 -16.96
C SER A 193 5.10 24.81 -16.56
N ALA A 194 5.22 25.24 -15.31
CA ALA A 194 6.48 25.76 -14.78
C ALA A 194 6.87 24.99 -13.52
N GLY A 195 7.47 23.81 -13.70
CA GLY A 195 7.98 22.98 -12.60
C GLY A 195 8.21 21.50 -12.91
N LEU A 196 7.69 21.00 -14.05
CA LEU A 196 7.66 19.56 -14.36
C LEU A 196 8.86 19.04 -15.17
N GLU A 197 9.80 19.90 -15.59
CA GLU A 197 10.97 19.49 -16.38
C GLU A 197 11.79 18.39 -15.68
N SER A 198 11.95 18.46 -14.36
CA SER A 198 12.76 17.51 -13.59
C SER A 198 12.17 16.09 -13.49
N LEU A 199 10.87 15.92 -13.78
CA LEU A 199 10.21 14.61 -13.74
C LEU A 199 10.31 13.85 -15.07
N ARG A 200 10.52 14.57 -16.18
CA ARG A 200 10.64 14.01 -17.54
C ARG A 200 12.02 13.43 -17.85
N GLU A 201 13.05 13.85 -17.13
CA GLU A 201 14.45 13.50 -17.43
C GLU A 201 14.94 12.17 -16.81
N SER A 202 14.08 11.39 -16.16
CA SER A 202 14.48 10.16 -15.44
C SER A 202 13.83 8.89 -16.01
N SER A 203 13.74 8.77 -17.32
CA SER A 203 13.16 7.61 -18.03
C SER A 203 14.06 7.13 -19.17
N GLU A 204 15.31 6.79 -18.84
CA GLU A 204 16.18 5.94 -19.66
C GLU A 204 16.53 4.65 -18.91
#